data_AF-A0A7C7WUT0-F1
#
_entry.id   AF-A0A7C7WUT0-F1
#
_cell.length_a   1.000
_cell.length_b   1.000
_cell.length_c   1.000
_cell.angle_alpha   90.00
_cell.angle_beta   90.00
_cell.angle_gamma   90.00
#
_symmetry.space_group_name_H-M   'P 1'
#
loop_
_entity.id
_entity.type
_entity.pdbx_description
1 polymer ?
#
loop_
_entity_poly.entity_id
_entity_poly.type
_entity_poly.pdbx_seq_one_letter_code
_entity_poly.pdbx_strand_id
1 'polypeptide(L)' 'MRRIRLENRNGKNDPVAHHTGLGVAYGVALGAAFGAAFNDVGLGVALGIAFGAAVGAGIGTNLKKKPDTSEFKK' A
#
# COMPACT_ATOMS: atom_id res chain seq x y z
N MET A 1 -30.53 33.34 -10.88
CA MET A 1 -30.17 32.41 -9.79
C MET A 1 -29.31 31.27 -10.34
N ARG A 2 -28.01 31.22 -10.03
CA ARG A 2 -27.17 30.02 -10.23
C ARG A 2 -26.15 29.93 -9.09
N ARG A 3 -26.46 29.12 -8.06
CA ARG A 3 -25.49 28.78 -7.01
C ARG A 3 -24.41 27.90 -7.63
N ILE A 4 -23.20 28.41 -7.75
CA ILE A 4 -22.05 27.61 -8.18
C ILE A 4 -21.76 26.63 -7.03
N ARG A 5 -22.13 25.36 -7.20
CA ARG A 5 -21.80 24.30 -6.24
C ARG A 5 -20.32 24.00 -6.40
N LEU A 6 -19.49 24.56 -5.51
CA LEU A 6 -18.10 24.17 -5.40
C LEU A 6 -18.05 22.68 -5.05
N GLU A 7 -17.64 21.86 -6.02
CA GLU A 7 -17.43 20.44 -5.85
C GLU A 7 -16.10 20.24 -5.12
N ASN A 8 -16.17 19.96 -3.81
CA ASN A 8 -15.01 19.62 -3.02
C ASN A 8 -14.53 18.21 -3.42
N ARG A 9 -13.75 18.13 -4.50
CA ARG A 9 -13.02 16.92 -4.91
C ARG A 9 -11.88 16.65 -3.93
N ASN A 10 -12.26 16.23 -2.72
CA ASN A 10 -11.35 15.63 -1.74
C ASN A 10 -10.93 14.27 -2.31
N GLY A 11 -9.84 14.30 -3.09
CA GLY A 11 -9.42 13.20 -3.94
C GLY A 11 -8.88 12.04 -3.13
N LYS A 12 -9.66 10.95 -3.06
CA LYS A 12 -9.14 9.57 -2.94
C LYS A 12 -8.12 9.34 -1.83
N ASN A 13 -8.51 9.68 -0.61
CA ASN A 13 -7.93 9.05 0.59
C ASN A 13 -8.55 7.66 0.76
N ASP A 14 -8.34 6.71 -0.18
CA ASP A 14 -8.82 5.34 -0.04
C ASP A 14 -7.81 4.46 0.72
N PRO A 15 -8.11 3.95 1.94
CA PRO A 15 -7.17 3.18 2.74
C PRO A 15 -6.38 2.14 1.94
N VAL A 16 -7.19 1.30 1.30
CA VAL A 16 -6.79 0.07 0.60
C VAL A 16 -5.74 0.34 -0.47
N ALA A 17 -5.74 1.52 -1.11
CA ALA A 17 -4.68 1.88 -2.05
C ALA A 17 -3.36 2.14 -1.33
N HIS A 18 -3.37 2.97 -0.27
CA HIS A 18 -2.16 3.35 0.46
C HIS A 18 -1.49 2.16 1.17
N HIS A 19 -2.23 1.38 1.96
CA HIS A 19 -1.60 0.27 2.70
C HIS A 19 -1.28 -0.96 1.82
N THR A 20 -2.02 -1.21 0.72
CA THR A 20 -1.59 -2.24 -0.25
C THR A 20 -0.35 -1.80 -1.01
N GLY A 21 -0.27 -0.53 -1.44
CA GLY A 21 0.90 0.03 -2.11
C GLY A 21 2.16 -0.01 -1.24
N LEU A 22 2.05 0.35 0.05
CA LEU A 22 3.15 0.22 1.01
C LEU A 22 3.57 -1.24 1.21
N GLY A 23 2.62 -2.17 1.35
CA GLY A 23 2.92 -3.59 1.48
C GLY A 23 3.72 -4.13 0.29
N VAL A 24 3.31 -3.80 -0.94
CA VAL A 24 4.05 -4.17 -2.16
C VAL A 24 5.43 -3.51 -2.22
N ALA A 25 5.56 -2.23 -1.85
CA ALA A 25 6.84 -1.53 -1.86
C ALA A 25 7.87 -2.17 -0.92
N TYR A 26 7.48 -2.48 0.33
CA TYR A 26 8.33 -3.22 1.27
C TYR A 26 8.61 -4.65 0.79
N GLY A 27 7.59 -5.31 0.24
CA GLY A 27 7.72 -6.65 -0.35
C GLY A 27 8.76 -6.71 -1.45
N VAL A 28 8.73 -5.78 -2.41
CA VAL A 28 9.74 -5.68 -3.48
C VAL A 28 11.13 -5.37 -2.93
N ALA A 29 11.26 -4.44 -1.98
CA ALA A 29 12.56 -4.08 -1.39
C ALA A 29 13.22 -5.26 -0.66
N LEU A 30 12.46 -5.97 0.18
CA LEU A 30 12.93 -7.17 0.87
C LEU A 30 13.15 -8.33 -0.10
N GLY A 31 12.24 -8.53 -1.06
CA GLY A 31 12.33 -9.56 -2.09
C GLY A 31 13.56 -9.41 -2.97
N ALA A 32 13.91 -8.19 -3.38
CA ALA A 32 15.15 -7.92 -4.11
C ALA A 32 16.40 -8.22 -3.28
N ALA A 33 16.40 -7.89 -1.98
CA ALA A 33 17.51 -8.21 -1.08
C ALA A 33 17.69 -9.73 -0.87
N PHE A 34 16.60 -10.47 -0.63
CA PHE A 34 16.64 -11.93 -0.54
C PHE A 34 17.00 -12.59 -1.89
N GLY A 35 16.47 -12.08 -3.00
CA GLY A 35 16.82 -12.57 -4.34
C GLY A 35 18.30 -12.38 -4.67
N ALA A 36 18.89 -11.25 -4.30
CA ALA A 36 20.33 -11.04 -4.39
C ALA A 36 21.12 -12.05 -3.53
N ALA A 37 20.65 -12.38 -2.32
CA ALA A 37 21.26 -13.38 -1.45
C ALA A 37 21.16 -14.82 -2.00
N PHE A 38 20.06 -15.15 -2.70
CA PHE A 38 19.88 -16.45 -3.38
C PHE A 38 20.49 -16.51 -4.79
N ASN A 39 21.13 -15.43 -5.26
CA ASN A 39 21.59 -15.25 -6.64
C ASN A 39 20.48 -15.28 -7.71
N ASP A 40 19.21 -15.30 -7.30
CA ASP A 40 18.03 -15.26 -8.17
C ASP A 40 17.09 -14.11 -7.76
N VAL A 41 17.35 -12.96 -8.38
CA VAL A 41 16.56 -11.74 -8.17
C VAL A 41 15.13 -11.89 -8.67
N GLY A 42 14.89 -12.75 -9.68
CA GLY A 42 13.56 -13.01 -10.21
C GLY A 42 12.67 -13.71 -9.19
N LEU A 43 13.17 -14.80 -8.59
CA LEU A 43 12.50 -15.53 -7.52
C LEU A 43 12.29 -14.65 -6.28
N GLY A 44 13.30 -13.87 -5.89
CA GLY A 44 13.21 -12.94 -4.76
C GLY A 44 12.15 -11.87 -4.95
N VAL A 45 12.11 -11.19 -6.11
CA VAL A 45 11.11 -10.15 -6.41
C VAL A 45 9.71 -10.76 -6.57
N ALA A 46 9.56 -11.94 -7.18
CA ALA A 46 8.27 -12.62 -7.29
C ALA A 46 7.68 -12.98 -5.90
N LEU A 47 8.50 -13.57 -5.01
CA LEU A 47 8.12 -13.84 -3.63
C LEU A 47 7.82 -12.53 -2.87
N GLY A 48 8.66 -11.51 -3.06
CA GLY A 48 8.50 -10.19 -2.45
C GLY A 48 7.19 -9.52 -2.81
N ILE A 49 6.80 -9.51 -4.08
CA ILE A 49 5.52 -8.98 -4.55
C ILE A 49 4.36 -9.80 -3.99
N ALA A 50 4.44 -11.14 -4.04
CA ALA A 50 3.38 -12.00 -3.54
C ALA A 50 3.14 -11.80 -2.02
N PHE A 51 4.21 -11.77 -1.23
CA PHE A 51 4.13 -11.56 0.22
C PHE A 51 3.71 -10.12 0.55
N GLY A 52 4.28 -9.12 -0.14
CA GLY A 52 3.96 -7.71 0.05
C GLY A 52 2.51 -7.37 -0.30
N ALA A 53 1.98 -7.95 -1.39
CA ALA A 53 0.58 -7.83 -1.77
C ALA A 53 -0.34 -8.56 -0.77
N ALA A 54 0.00 -9.78 -0.36
CA ALA A 54 -0.79 -10.54 0.62
C ALA A 54 -0.85 -9.83 1.98
N VAL A 55 0.28 -9.30 2.48
CA VAL A 55 0.36 -8.54 3.73
C VAL A 55 -0.32 -7.18 3.59
N GLY A 56 -0.08 -6.44 2.51
CA GLY A 56 -0.71 -5.13 2.26
C GLY A 56 -2.23 -5.22 2.13
N ALA A 57 -2.74 -6.21 1.39
CA ALA A 57 -4.17 -6.48 1.28
C ALA A 57 -4.76 -7.08 2.57
N GLY A 58 -4.02 -7.95 3.27
CA GLY A 58 -4.44 -8.53 4.55
C GLY A 58 -4.58 -7.48 5.65
N ILE A 59 -3.57 -6.65 5.85
CA ILE A 59 -3.63 -5.51 6.76
C ILE A 59 -4.73 -4.54 6.30
N GLY A 60 -4.80 -4.25 5.00
CA GLY A 60 -5.75 -3.29 4.46
C GLY A 60 -7.22 -3.69 4.52
N THR A 61 -7.51 -4.99 4.47
CA THR A 61 -8.86 -5.52 4.68
C THR A 61 -9.23 -5.54 6.17
N ASN A 62 -8.26 -5.75 7.08
CA ASN A 62 -8.47 -5.65 8.53
C ASN A 62 -8.67 -4.20 9.00
N LEU A 63 -7.92 -3.24 8.44
CA LEU A 63 -8.10 -1.80 8.69
C LEU A 63 -9.47 -1.28 8.25
N LYS A 64 -10.18 -1.99 7.37
CA LYS A 64 -11.58 -1.70 7.02
C LYS A 64 -12.55 -1.78 8.21
N LYS A 65 -12.10 -2.25 9.38
CA LYS A 65 -12.86 -2.28 10.64
C LYS A 65 -12.49 -1.17 11.65
N LYS A 66 -11.45 -0.34 11.40
CA LYS A 66 -11.10 0.84 12.22
C LYS A 66 -10.48 1.97 11.36
N PRO A 67 -11.21 3.07 11.10
CA PRO A 67 -10.70 4.21 10.34
C PRO A 67 -10.00 5.23 11.27
N ASP A 68 -8.83 4.87 11.80
CA ASP A 68 -7.98 5.72 12.65
C ASP A 68 -6.50 5.32 12.47
N THR A 69 -5.46 6.15 12.59
CA THR A 69 -5.29 7.62 12.57
C THR A 69 -3.78 7.88 12.46
N SER A 70 -3.35 8.82 11.59
CA SER A 70 -2.04 9.52 11.53
C SER A 70 -1.94 10.20 10.15
N GLU A 71 -2.07 11.52 9.97
CA GLU A 71 -1.59 12.62 10.83
C GLU A 71 -0.14 12.38 11.30
N PHE A 72 0.78 12.25 10.34
CA PHE A 72 2.19 12.53 10.60
C PHE A 72 2.49 13.99 10.23
N LYS A 73 2.06 14.90 11.11
CA LYS A 73 2.48 16.31 11.09
C LYS A 73 3.63 16.48 12.09
N LYS A 74 4.81 16.84 11.59
CA LYS A 74 5.83 17.54 12.37
C LYS A 74 6.53 18.58 11.49
#